data_AF-A0A968L305-F1
#
_entry.id   AF-A0A968L305-F1
#
_cell.length_a   1.000
_cell.length_b   1.000
_cell.length_c   1.000
_cell.angle_alpha   90.00
_cell.angle_beta   90.00
_cell.angle_gamma   90.00
#
_symmetry.space_group_name_H-M   'P 1'
#
loop_
_entity.id
_entity.type
_entity.pdbx_description
1 polymer ?
#
loop_
_entity_poly.entity_id
_entity_poly.type
_entity_poly.pdbx_seq_one_letter_code
_entity_poly.pdbx_strand_id
1 'polypeptide(L)'
;MSANRDPETVLAAWLDEGPLGLPSETRRAILGALPTTSQARRGPFAPWRLFPMNGYTRLAAVVGLVVLALAGGLFLVGGGQPGPSPSPSPSPVGVDTSTWLDFTSNRHGYSVRYPATLTQQAATRDAALADIAAADPAVWDHFVAGPAATRIIAVSSVVPDDMTIESWTSAWVQTFESGCTPDPATWEPLAVDGYDGFVYSVCNFAEWLGFADGRAYAFTVSEPTGSSATTATRDLLLAVLSTVQIDPSAAPPPAPTTPLPPAMSTPFSSTTFGYEARYPSGWRVARGTTPGSAVDLALGEPVGPARFWDHFEPDQATPGPRLLATSTAIAAGTTEDAWIEAYQEPQIQQAGAACIPARATWQPVTIDGRTGGIYVGCGFVEAITVVNSRVYIFTYLNSSAAQSVIETTGRQMLEAFIATASLQPELVAKPSPASS
;
A
#
# COMPACT_ATOMS: atom_id res chain seq x y z
N MET A 1 -52.75 9.05 13.39
CA MET A 1 -52.14 9.55 12.14
C MET A 1 -50.67 9.17 12.17
N SER A 2 -50.31 8.04 11.56
CA SER A 2 -48.92 7.61 11.37
C SER A 2 -48.73 7.44 9.88
N ALA A 3 -48.14 8.44 9.22
CA ALA A 3 -47.75 8.32 7.83
C ALA A 3 -46.69 7.22 7.73
N ASN A 4 -46.99 6.19 6.93
CA ASN A 4 -46.09 5.08 6.66
C ASN A 4 -44.84 5.66 5.96
N ARG A 5 -43.74 5.81 6.69
CA ARG A 5 -42.48 6.29 6.12
C ARG A 5 -41.85 5.15 5.33
N ASP A 6 -41.45 5.46 4.11
CA ASP A 6 -40.74 4.54 3.24
C ASP A 6 -39.37 4.18 3.86
N PRO A 7 -39.13 2.90 4.20
CA PRO A 7 -37.90 2.48 4.87
C PRO A 7 -36.65 2.71 4.02
N GLU A 8 -36.75 2.64 2.69
CA GLU A 8 -35.62 2.87 1.78
C GLU A 8 -35.13 4.31 1.85
N THR A 9 -36.06 5.28 1.91
CA THR A 9 -35.72 6.70 2.08
C THR A 9 -35.02 6.97 3.42
N VAL A 10 -35.40 6.26 4.49
CA VAL A 10 -34.77 6.40 5.81
C VAL A 10 -33.37 5.77 5.83
N LEU A 11 -33.20 4.63 5.16
CA LEU A 11 -31.90 3.95 5.01
C LEU A 11 -30.92 4.76 4.15
N ALA A 12 -31.39 5.32 3.03
CA ALA A 12 -30.56 6.18 2.18
C ALA A 12 -30.09 7.44 2.91
N ALA A 13 -31.00 8.13 3.63
CA ALA A 13 -30.64 9.29 4.44
C ALA A 13 -29.65 8.96 5.55
N TRP A 14 -29.78 7.79 6.17
CA TRP A 14 -28.85 7.32 7.20
C TRP A 14 -27.47 6.94 6.63
N LEU A 15 -27.41 6.40 5.42
CA LEU A 15 -26.14 6.08 4.74
C LEU A 15 -25.40 7.33 4.25
N ASP A 16 -26.12 8.33 3.75
CA ASP A 16 -25.56 9.62 3.30
C ASP A 16 -24.96 10.43 4.47
N GLU A 17 -25.45 10.25 5.70
CA GLU A 17 -24.93 10.93 6.90
C GLU A 17 -23.61 10.34 7.44
N GLY A 18 -23.12 9.20 6.90
CA GLY A 18 -21.85 8.58 7.30
C GLY A 18 -21.69 8.32 8.82
N PRO A 19 -22.60 7.57 9.47
CA PRO A 19 -22.66 7.54 10.92
C PRO A 19 -21.58 6.62 11.53
N LEU A 20 -20.76 7.19 12.42
CA LEU A 20 -19.76 6.49 13.25
C LEU A 20 -20.37 5.55 14.31
N GLY A 21 -21.70 5.40 14.35
CA GLY A 21 -22.39 4.58 15.34
C GLY A 21 -23.74 4.04 14.89
N LEU A 22 -23.98 2.75 15.14
CA LEU A 22 -25.28 2.12 14.91
C LEU A 22 -26.33 2.67 15.90
N PRO A 23 -27.57 2.98 15.45
CA PRO A 23 -28.67 3.30 16.35
C PRO A 23 -28.82 2.22 17.43
N SER A 24 -29.10 2.64 18.67
CA SER A 24 -29.21 1.76 19.84
C SER A 24 -30.15 0.57 19.61
N GLU A 25 -31.20 0.77 18.81
CA GLU A 25 -32.21 -0.25 18.52
C GLU A 25 -31.72 -1.28 17.52
N THR A 26 -30.96 -0.86 16.51
CA THR A 26 -30.28 -1.76 15.56
C THR A 26 -29.20 -2.57 16.28
N ARG A 27 -28.41 -1.92 17.15
CA ARG A 27 -27.40 -2.61 17.97
C ARG A 27 -28.04 -3.65 18.88
N ARG A 28 -29.14 -3.31 19.55
CA ARG A 28 -29.89 -4.23 20.42
C ARG A 28 -30.51 -5.38 19.63
N ALA A 29 -31.05 -5.12 18.43
CA ALA A 29 -31.60 -6.15 17.56
C ALA A 29 -30.52 -7.13 17.07
N ILE A 30 -29.34 -6.63 16.67
CA ILE A 30 -28.20 -7.47 16.25
C ILE A 30 -27.70 -8.32 17.42
N LEU A 31 -27.49 -7.73 18.60
CA LEU A 31 -27.04 -8.46 19.79
C LEU A 31 -28.07 -9.49 20.28
N GLY A 32 -29.37 -9.23 20.08
CA GLY A 32 -30.43 -10.20 20.37
C GLY A 32 -30.51 -11.34 19.33
N ALA A 33 -30.25 -11.04 18.06
CA ALA A 33 -30.34 -12.00 16.96
C ALA A 33 -29.12 -12.93 16.85
N LEU A 34 -27.93 -12.45 17.24
CA LEU A 34 -26.67 -13.21 17.21
C LEU A 34 -26.76 -14.59 17.92
N PRO A 35 -27.26 -14.69 19.18
CA PRO A 35 -27.38 -15.98 19.84
C PRO A 35 -28.51 -16.86 19.30
N THR A 36 -29.50 -16.29 18.60
CA THR A 36 -30.66 -17.04 18.08
C THR A 36 -30.52 -17.43 16.62
N THR A 37 -29.54 -16.89 15.90
CA THR A 37 -29.28 -17.26 14.52
C THR A 37 -28.62 -18.63 14.52
N SER A 38 -29.38 -19.67 14.13
CA SER A 38 -28.84 -21.01 14.00
C SER A 38 -27.71 -21.01 12.98
N GLN A 39 -26.46 -21.04 13.45
CA GLN A 39 -25.33 -21.30 12.57
C GLN A 39 -25.57 -22.67 11.95
N ALA A 40 -25.83 -22.70 10.64
CA ALA A 40 -26.00 -23.93 9.90
C ALA A 40 -24.70 -24.74 10.02
N ARG A 41 -24.66 -25.69 10.97
CA ARG A 41 -23.60 -26.69 11.06
C ARG A 41 -23.64 -27.49 9.78
N ARG A 42 -22.77 -27.12 8.82
CA ARG A 42 -22.55 -27.90 7.61
C ARG A 42 -22.14 -29.29 8.07
N GLY A 43 -22.94 -30.28 7.67
CA GLY A 43 -22.90 -31.63 8.22
C GLY A 43 -21.57 -32.35 8.04
N PRO A 44 -21.42 -33.56 8.61
CA PRO A 44 -20.17 -34.32 8.72
C PRO A 44 -19.50 -34.71 7.38
N PHE A 45 -20.05 -34.29 6.24
CA PHE A 45 -19.57 -34.62 4.89
C PHE A 45 -19.21 -33.39 4.05
N ALA A 46 -19.15 -32.19 4.63
CA ALA A 46 -18.56 -31.04 3.93
C ALA A 46 -17.03 -31.23 3.83
N PRO A 47 -16.44 -31.35 2.63
CA PRO A 47 -15.02 -31.54 2.46
C PRO A 47 -14.30 -30.27 2.91
N TRP A 48 -13.70 -30.32 4.10
CA TRP A 48 -12.67 -29.38 4.51
C TRP A 48 -11.49 -29.55 3.56
N ARG A 49 -11.50 -28.84 2.44
CA ARG A 49 -10.29 -28.61 1.66
C ARG A 49 -9.42 -27.69 2.51
N LEU A 50 -8.65 -28.29 3.41
CA LEU A 50 -7.42 -27.68 3.88
C LEU A 50 -6.56 -27.52 2.63
N PHE A 51 -6.31 -26.27 2.23
CA PHE A 51 -5.29 -25.96 1.24
C PHE A 51 -4.00 -26.70 1.62
N PRO A 52 -3.29 -27.34 0.69
CA PRO A 52 -2.01 -27.96 0.99
C PRO A 52 -1.06 -26.87 1.49
N MET A 53 -0.90 -26.79 2.81
CA MET A 53 0.05 -25.88 3.45
C MET A 53 1.47 -26.31 3.06
N ASN A 54 2.29 -25.35 2.62
CA ASN A 54 3.70 -25.60 2.37
C ASN A 54 4.39 -26.12 3.65
N GLY A 55 5.49 -26.87 3.49
CA GLY A 55 6.17 -27.53 4.61
C GLY A 55 6.61 -26.59 5.74
N TYR A 56 6.88 -25.32 5.43
CA TYR A 56 7.29 -24.30 6.39
C TYR A 56 6.15 -23.87 7.32
N THR A 57 4.94 -23.73 6.79
CA THR A 57 3.75 -23.36 7.59
C THR A 57 3.41 -24.47 8.60
N ARG A 58 3.64 -25.72 8.20
CA ARG A 58 3.44 -26.89 9.07
C ARG A 58 4.43 -26.93 10.23
N LEU A 59 5.67 -26.47 10.02
CA LEU A 59 6.68 -26.37 11.08
C LEU A 59 6.34 -25.23 12.06
N ALA A 60 5.91 -24.07 11.55
CA ALA A 60 5.54 -22.92 12.37
C ALA A 60 4.33 -23.20 13.27
N ALA A 61 3.31 -23.89 12.75
CA ALA A 61 2.13 -24.27 13.53
C ALA A 61 2.47 -25.24 14.69
N VAL A 62 3.41 -26.16 14.47
CA VAL A 62 3.89 -27.08 15.51
C VAL A 62 4.65 -26.33 16.60
N VAL A 63 5.51 -25.37 16.22
CA VAL A 63 6.25 -24.55 17.19
C VAL A 63 5.29 -23.67 18.03
N GLY A 64 4.29 -23.04 17.41
CA GLY A 64 3.29 -22.22 18.11
C GLY A 64 2.49 -22.99 19.15
N LEU A 65 2.08 -24.23 18.84
CA LEU A 65 1.36 -25.10 19.79
C LEU A 65 2.25 -25.53 20.97
N VAL A 66 3.54 -25.79 20.74
CA VAL A 66 4.48 -26.12 21.80
C VAL A 66 4.71 -24.93 22.75
N VAL A 67 4.84 -23.72 22.20
CA VAL A 67 4.98 -22.49 23.01
C VAL A 67 3.72 -22.23 23.84
N LEU A 68 2.53 -22.37 23.26
CA LEU A 68 1.27 -22.20 23.99
C LEU A 68 1.06 -23.26 25.07
N ALA A 69 1.45 -24.51 24.83
CA ALA A 69 1.38 -25.58 25.82
C ALA A 69 2.35 -25.35 26.99
N LEU A 70 3.56 -24.85 26.72
CA LEU A 70 4.55 -24.52 27.74
C LEU A 70 4.17 -23.27 28.55
N ALA A 71 3.63 -22.24 27.90
CA ALA A 71 3.17 -21.02 28.56
C ALA A 71 1.90 -21.27 29.41
N GLY A 72 0.96 -22.06 28.90
CA GLY A 72 -0.26 -22.43 29.64
C GLY A 72 0.03 -23.34 30.85
N GLY A 73 1.05 -24.19 30.76
CA GLY A 73 1.48 -25.06 31.86
C GLY A 73 2.07 -24.32 33.05
N LEU A 74 2.80 -23.21 32.82
CA LEU A 74 3.39 -22.41 33.90
C LEU A 74 2.37 -21.57 34.67
N PHE A 75 1.25 -21.19 34.04
CA PHE A 75 0.27 -20.27 34.64
C PHE A 75 -0.67 -20.94 35.66
N LEU A 76 -0.75 -22.27 35.69
CA LEU A 76 -1.69 -23.01 36.54
C LEU A 76 -1.13 -23.46 37.91
N VAL A 77 0.13 -23.14 38.24
CA VAL A 77 0.80 -23.62 39.49
C VAL A 77 1.15 -22.47 40.47
N GLY A 78 0.83 -21.21 40.15
CA GLY A 78 1.15 -20.06 41.02
C GLY A 78 0.07 -19.76 42.07
N GLY A 79 0.31 -20.13 43.33
CA GLY A 79 -0.54 -19.76 44.48
C GLY A 79 -0.56 -18.26 44.76
N GLY A 80 -1.72 -17.77 45.22
CA GLY A 80 -2.02 -16.35 45.43
C GLY A 80 -1.04 -15.62 46.36
N GLN A 81 -0.30 -14.68 45.78
CA GLN A 81 0.58 -13.75 46.49
C GLN A 81 -0.19 -12.45 46.78
N PRO A 82 -0.13 -11.89 48.01
CA PRO A 82 -0.76 -10.61 48.33
C PRO A 82 -0.21 -9.50 47.44
N GLY A 83 -1.11 -8.74 46.80
CA GLY A 83 -0.76 -7.69 45.86
C GLY A 83 0.14 -6.62 46.49
N PRO A 84 1.23 -6.21 45.82
CA PRO A 84 2.09 -5.14 46.29
C PRO A 84 1.29 -3.83 46.39
N SER A 85 1.44 -3.15 47.53
CA SER A 85 0.93 -1.79 47.71
C SER A 85 1.61 -0.87 46.69
N PRO A 86 0.87 0.04 46.00
CA PRO A 86 1.44 0.93 45.00
C PRO A 86 2.49 1.83 45.65
N SER A 87 3.77 1.54 45.38
CA SER A 87 4.86 2.45 45.71
C SER A 87 4.67 3.72 44.87
N PRO A 88 4.77 4.93 45.45
CA PRO A 88 4.67 6.17 44.70
C PRO A 88 5.73 6.16 43.60
N SER A 89 5.28 6.15 42.34
CA SER A 89 6.15 6.27 41.18
C SER A 89 6.81 7.66 41.24
N PRO A 90 8.15 7.78 41.10
CA PRO A 90 8.79 9.08 41.05
C PRO A 90 8.16 9.90 39.93
N SER A 91 7.70 11.12 40.26
CA SER A 91 7.24 12.06 39.24
C SER A 91 8.41 12.34 38.30
N PRO A 92 8.23 12.23 36.97
CA PRO A 92 9.30 12.49 36.01
C PRO A 92 9.84 13.91 36.23
N VAL A 93 11.17 14.04 36.26
CA VAL A 93 11.83 15.35 36.28
C VAL A 93 11.60 15.95 34.91
N GLY A 94 10.67 16.91 34.81
CA GLY A 94 10.33 17.55 33.55
C GLY A 94 11.56 18.21 32.91
N VAL A 95 11.78 17.98 31.62
CA VAL A 95 12.76 18.71 30.82
C VAL A 95 12.29 20.17 30.73
N ASP A 96 13.15 21.13 31.09
CA ASP A 96 12.83 22.55 31.01
C ASP A 96 12.81 23.04 29.56
N THR A 97 11.63 23.42 29.08
CA THR A 97 11.39 23.93 27.73
C THR A 97 11.40 25.46 27.64
N SER A 98 11.68 26.17 28.75
CA SER A 98 11.61 27.64 28.79
C SER A 98 12.60 28.32 27.82
N THR A 99 13.76 27.71 27.61
CA THR A 99 14.84 28.22 26.73
C THR A 99 14.79 27.70 25.30
N TRP A 100 13.77 26.91 24.96
CA TRP A 100 13.64 26.30 23.63
C TRP A 100 13.25 27.34 22.57
N LEU A 101 13.67 27.10 21.34
CA LEU A 101 13.37 27.91 20.18
C LEU A 101 12.07 27.44 19.54
N ASP A 102 11.26 28.38 19.04
CA ASP A 102 10.02 28.07 18.33
C ASP A 102 10.30 27.72 16.86
N PHE A 103 9.57 26.76 16.34
CA PHE A 103 9.55 26.38 14.93
C PHE A 103 8.12 26.19 14.46
N THR A 104 7.81 26.68 13.26
CA THR A 104 6.53 26.43 12.59
C THR A 104 6.82 25.80 11.24
N SER A 105 6.30 24.59 11.01
CA SER A 105 6.45 23.92 9.74
C SER A 105 5.52 24.55 8.71
N ASN A 106 6.09 25.08 7.63
CA ASN A 106 5.34 25.61 6.48
C ASN A 106 4.77 24.52 5.55
N ARG A 107 5.02 23.24 5.86
CA ARG A 107 4.64 22.07 5.05
C ARG A 107 3.70 21.13 5.79
N HIS A 108 3.95 20.97 7.08
CA HIS A 108 3.36 19.88 7.83
C HIS A 108 2.21 20.32 8.75
N GLY A 109 1.88 21.62 8.82
CA GLY A 109 0.73 22.09 9.59
C GLY A 109 0.88 21.85 11.09
N TYR A 110 2.05 22.17 11.64
CA TYR A 110 2.28 22.17 13.08
C TYR A 110 3.30 23.24 13.46
N SER A 111 3.29 23.60 14.74
CA SER A 111 4.40 24.30 15.40
C SER A 111 4.91 23.47 16.56
N VAL A 112 6.18 23.64 16.90
CA VAL A 112 6.86 22.89 17.97
C VAL A 112 8.01 23.72 18.51
N ARG A 113 8.43 23.47 19.74
CA ARG A 113 9.65 24.06 20.29
C ARG A 113 10.76 23.00 20.33
N TYR A 114 12.00 23.43 20.18
CA TYR A 114 13.16 22.53 20.21
C TYR A 114 14.33 23.13 21.01
N PRO A 115 15.23 22.30 21.59
CA PRO A 115 16.36 22.80 22.36
C PRO A 115 17.24 23.75 21.55
N ALA A 116 17.62 24.89 22.12
CA ALA A 116 18.41 25.94 21.45
C ALA A 116 19.83 25.48 21.02
N THR A 117 20.27 24.32 21.49
CA THR A 117 21.54 23.70 21.10
C THR A 117 21.45 22.92 19.78
N LEU A 118 20.25 22.68 19.25
CA LEU A 118 20.06 21.97 17.98
C LEU A 118 20.03 22.97 16.81
N THR A 119 20.54 22.52 15.66
CA THR A 119 20.38 23.21 14.37
C THR A 119 19.14 22.69 13.68
N GLN A 120 18.35 23.59 13.13
CA GLN A 120 17.09 23.30 12.44
C GLN A 120 17.29 23.26 10.91
N GLN A 121 16.67 22.29 10.26
CA GLN A 121 16.56 22.17 8.80
C GLN A 121 15.10 21.85 8.48
N ALA A 122 14.42 22.73 7.74
CA ALA A 122 13.03 22.54 7.36
C ALA A 122 12.88 21.57 6.18
N ALA A 123 11.74 20.89 6.12
CA ALA A 123 11.30 20.13 4.97
C ALA A 123 11.17 21.06 3.74
N THR A 124 11.54 20.53 2.57
CA THR A 124 11.52 21.29 1.31
C THR A 124 10.33 20.95 0.42
N ARG A 125 9.67 19.81 0.67
CA ARG A 125 8.49 19.33 -0.05
C ARG A 125 7.58 18.53 0.87
N ASP A 126 6.34 18.32 0.44
CA ASP A 126 5.35 17.53 1.19
C ASP A 126 5.77 16.04 1.23
N ALA A 127 5.39 15.34 2.30
CA ALA A 127 5.69 13.93 2.48
C ALA A 127 4.57 13.04 1.95
N ALA A 128 4.91 12.06 1.12
CA ALA A 128 4.10 10.86 0.92
C ALA A 128 4.61 9.73 1.84
N LEU A 129 3.76 8.75 2.14
CA LEU A 129 4.16 7.59 2.95
C LEU A 129 5.38 6.84 2.35
N ALA A 130 5.46 6.76 1.02
CA ALA A 130 6.61 6.16 0.33
C ALA A 130 7.92 6.96 0.52
N ASP A 131 7.85 8.29 0.61
CA ASP A 131 9.03 9.14 0.84
C ASP A 131 9.59 8.94 2.25
N ILE A 132 8.67 8.79 3.22
CA ILE A 132 8.99 8.49 4.60
C ILE A 132 9.64 7.10 4.69
N ALA A 133 9.10 6.11 3.97
CA ALA A 133 9.68 4.78 3.88
C ALA A 133 11.10 4.77 3.29
N ALA A 134 11.35 5.66 2.34
CA ALA A 134 12.67 5.86 1.73
C ALA A 134 13.63 6.70 2.60
N ALA A 135 13.17 7.19 3.76
CA ALA A 135 13.89 8.11 4.63
C ALA A 135 14.46 9.34 3.90
N ASP A 136 13.70 9.89 2.93
CA ASP A 136 14.15 11.06 2.17
C ASP A 136 14.25 12.30 3.07
N PRO A 137 15.44 12.87 3.34
CA PRO A 137 15.58 14.03 4.22
C PRO A 137 14.86 15.29 3.72
N ALA A 138 14.43 15.33 2.45
CA ALA A 138 13.69 16.46 1.89
C ALA A 138 12.27 16.61 2.46
N VAL A 139 11.71 15.56 3.07
CA VAL A 139 10.32 15.54 3.57
C VAL A 139 10.19 15.68 5.10
N TRP A 140 11.31 15.84 5.82
CA TRP A 140 11.32 15.94 7.28
C TRP A 140 11.81 17.30 7.74
N ASP A 141 11.21 17.79 8.83
CA ASP A 141 11.83 18.84 9.62
C ASP A 141 12.82 18.19 10.60
N HIS A 142 14.09 18.57 10.51
CA HIS A 142 15.18 18.02 11.31
C HIS A 142 15.68 19.04 12.34
N PHE A 143 15.92 18.56 13.56
CA PHE A 143 16.61 19.30 14.62
C PHE A 143 17.76 18.44 15.16
N VAL A 144 19.00 18.84 14.88
CA VAL A 144 20.20 18.02 15.12
C VAL A 144 21.31 18.82 15.80
N ALA A 145 22.00 18.22 16.78
CA ALA A 145 23.21 18.80 17.41
C ALA A 145 24.51 18.45 16.65
N GLY A 146 24.43 17.66 15.58
CA GLY A 146 25.56 17.16 14.81
C GLY A 146 25.34 15.71 14.33
N PRO A 147 26.28 15.12 13.57
CA PRO A 147 26.11 13.82 12.92
C PRO A 147 26.08 12.61 13.86
N ALA A 148 26.52 12.77 15.12
CA ALA A 148 26.56 11.70 16.12
C ALA A 148 25.81 12.08 17.41
N ALA A 149 24.79 12.94 17.29
CA ALA A 149 24.00 13.42 18.41
C ALA A 149 22.55 12.96 18.32
N THR A 150 21.82 13.11 19.44
CA THR A 150 20.36 12.98 19.48
C THR A 150 19.74 13.86 18.40
N ARG A 151 18.81 13.28 17.64
CA ARG A 151 18.05 13.97 16.59
C ARG A 151 16.58 13.99 16.96
N ILE A 152 15.92 15.11 16.69
CA ILE A 152 14.48 15.23 16.66
C ILE A 152 14.11 15.36 15.18
N ILE A 153 13.18 14.55 14.71
CA ILE A 153 12.60 14.67 13.37
C ILE A 153 11.09 14.71 13.50
N ALA A 154 10.46 15.46 12.61
CA ALA A 154 9.01 15.55 12.56
C ALA A 154 8.54 15.63 11.11
N VAL A 155 7.41 14.98 10.85
CA VAL A 155 6.78 14.92 9.52
C VAL A 155 5.28 14.81 9.68
N SER A 156 4.55 15.26 8.67
CA SER A 156 3.16 14.85 8.47
C SER A 156 2.89 14.50 7.02
N SER A 157 2.01 13.52 6.82
CA SER A 157 1.63 12.98 5.52
C SER A 157 0.11 12.92 5.42
N VAL A 158 -0.44 13.16 4.23
CA VAL A 158 -1.87 12.97 3.98
C VAL A 158 -2.19 11.48 4.01
N VAL A 159 -3.26 11.12 4.71
CA VAL A 159 -3.84 9.79 4.67
C VAL A 159 -4.74 9.74 3.43
N PRO A 160 -4.47 8.86 2.46
CA PRO A 160 -5.31 8.74 1.28
C PRO A 160 -6.79 8.46 1.65
N ASP A 161 -7.73 9.03 0.91
CA ASP A 161 -9.17 8.89 1.18
C ASP A 161 -9.65 7.42 1.13
N ASP A 162 -8.95 6.56 0.39
CA ASP A 162 -9.20 5.13 0.27
C ASP A 162 -8.48 4.29 1.34
N MET A 163 -7.72 4.94 2.24
CA MET A 163 -6.93 4.29 3.28
C MET A 163 -7.49 4.59 4.67
N THR A 164 -7.78 3.54 5.43
CA THR A 164 -8.12 3.67 6.85
C THR A 164 -6.87 4.02 7.68
N ILE A 165 -7.07 4.62 8.86
CA ILE A 165 -6.00 4.85 9.85
C ILE A 165 -5.25 3.56 10.19
N GLU A 166 -5.96 2.43 10.32
CA GLU A 166 -5.35 1.12 10.61
C GLU A 166 -4.46 0.62 9.47
N SER A 167 -4.93 0.73 8.22
CA SER A 167 -4.12 0.39 7.05
C SER A 167 -2.93 1.32 6.86
N TRP A 168 -3.10 2.62 7.14
CA TRP A 168 -2.00 3.58 7.07
C TRP A 168 -0.95 3.28 8.14
N THR A 169 -1.39 3.02 9.37
CA THR A 169 -0.50 2.65 10.50
C THR A 169 0.23 1.34 10.20
N SER A 170 -0.45 0.36 9.61
CA SER A 170 0.18 -0.90 9.21
C SER A 170 1.26 -0.69 8.15
N ALA A 171 1.03 0.21 7.19
CA ALA A 171 2.01 0.58 6.17
C ALA A 171 3.17 1.40 6.75
N TRP A 172 2.91 2.30 7.71
CA TRP A 172 3.94 3.00 8.49
C TRP A 172 4.85 2.02 9.24
N VAL A 173 4.26 1.03 9.91
CA VAL A 173 5.02 0.04 10.68
C VAL A 173 5.93 -0.81 9.77
N GLN A 174 5.58 -0.98 8.50
CA GLN A 174 6.43 -1.66 7.52
C GLN A 174 7.63 -0.84 7.05
N THR A 175 7.70 0.47 7.35
CA THR A 175 8.84 1.31 7.00
C THR A 175 10.03 1.12 7.94
N PHE A 176 9.83 0.48 9.10
CA PHE A 176 10.91 0.24 10.06
C PHE A 176 11.88 -0.83 9.58
N GLU A 177 13.16 -0.67 9.95
CA GLU A 177 14.17 -1.70 9.75
C GLU A 177 13.74 -3.02 10.40
N SER A 178 14.07 -4.14 9.75
CA SER A 178 13.72 -5.48 10.23
C SER A 178 14.23 -5.69 11.66
N GLY A 179 13.32 -5.97 12.61
CA GLY A 179 13.63 -6.15 14.03
C GLY A 179 13.42 -4.90 14.90
N CYS A 180 13.12 -3.75 14.29
CA CYS A 180 12.74 -2.51 14.97
C CYS A 180 11.25 -2.18 14.84
N THR A 181 10.44 -3.18 14.54
CA THR A 181 8.99 -3.05 14.32
C THR A 181 8.27 -3.21 15.67
N PRO A 182 7.72 -2.14 16.26
CA PRO A 182 6.97 -2.26 17.49
C PRO A 182 5.59 -2.87 17.18
N ASP A 183 5.08 -3.71 18.07
CA ASP A 183 3.71 -4.23 17.96
C ASP A 183 2.73 -3.08 18.27
N PRO A 184 1.86 -2.66 17.34
CA PRO A 184 0.89 -1.59 17.57
C PRO A 184 -0.02 -1.83 18.77
N ALA A 185 -0.28 -3.09 19.13
CA ALA A 185 -1.06 -3.43 20.32
C ALA A 185 -0.39 -3.03 21.65
N THR A 186 0.91 -2.72 21.62
CA THR A 186 1.69 -2.32 22.80
C THR A 186 1.90 -0.82 22.91
N TRP A 187 1.42 -0.03 21.95
CA TRP A 187 1.62 1.40 21.96
C TRP A 187 0.76 2.07 23.03
N GLU A 188 1.31 3.10 23.68
CA GLU A 188 0.62 3.82 24.74
C GLU A 188 -0.20 4.97 24.16
N PRO A 189 -1.51 5.06 24.43
CA PRO A 189 -2.32 6.19 23.99
C PRO A 189 -1.81 7.51 24.59
N LEU A 190 -1.62 8.53 23.76
CA LEU A 190 -1.22 9.86 24.18
C LEU A 190 -1.84 10.91 23.26
N ALA A 191 -2.65 11.80 23.84
CA ALA A 191 -3.21 12.93 23.11
C ALA A 191 -2.21 14.11 23.06
N VAL A 192 -2.07 14.74 21.90
CA VAL A 192 -1.22 15.91 21.68
C VAL A 192 -2.05 16.99 20.99
N ASP A 193 -2.10 18.18 21.59
CA ASP A 193 -2.94 19.30 21.14
C ASP A 193 -4.42 18.92 20.91
N GLY A 194 -4.95 18.00 21.73
CA GLY A 194 -6.33 17.53 21.61
C GLY A 194 -6.57 16.43 20.57
N TYR A 195 -5.55 16.03 19.81
CA TYR A 195 -5.64 14.94 18.84
C TYR A 195 -5.12 13.63 19.43
N ASP A 196 -5.87 12.54 19.19
CA ASP A 196 -5.49 11.21 19.63
C ASP A 196 -4.28 10.67 18.86
N GLY A 197 -3.41 9.97 19.57
CA GLY A 197 -2.25 9.31 19.01
C GLY A 197 -1.67 8.29 19.96
N PHE A 198 -0.49 7.79 19.60
CA PHE A 198 0.19 6.73 20.31
C PHE A 198 1.67 7.05 20.44
N VAL A 199 2.23 6.83 21.63
CA VAL A 199 3.65 6.92 21.89
C VAL A 199 4.24 5.54 22.10
N TYR A 200 5.41 5.29 21.52
CA TYR A 200 6.14 4.04 21.69
C TYR A 200 7.65 4.28 21.64
N SER A 201 8.42 3.25 21.97
CA SER A 201 9.89 3.31 21.92
C SER A 201 10.41 1.96 21.44
N VAL A 202 11.29 1.99 20.45
CA VAL A 202 11.82 0.78 19.82
C VAL A 202 13.22 1.07 19.27
N CYS A 203 14.08 0.06 19.32
CA CYS A 203 15.49 0.18 18.92
C CYS A 203 16.17 1.39 19.57
N ASN A 204 16.50 2.43 18.80
CA ASN A 204 17.22 3.62 19.25
C ASN A 204 16.34 4.89 19.28
N PHE A 205 15.02 4.78 19.16
CA PHE A 205 14.13 5.93 19.10
C PHE A 205 12.86 5.78 19.93
N ALA A 206 12.28 6.94 20.27
CA ALA A 206 10.92 7.08 20.74
C ALA A 206 10.14 7.88 19.70
N GLU A 207 8.90 7.50 19.44
CA GLU A 207 8.05 8.17 18.47
C GLU A 207 6.64 8.35 19.01
N TRP A 208 6.01 9.45 18.63
CA TRP A 208 4.56 9.60 18.69
C TRP A 208 3.99 9.67 17.29
N LEU A 209 2.91 8.91 17.07
CA LEU A 209 2.12 8.89 15.85
C LEU A 209 0.68 9.26 16.17
N GLY A 210 0.16 10.32 15.55
CA GLY A 210 -1.23 10.76 15.73
C GLY A 210 -1.89 11.21 14.44
N PHE A 211 -3.20 11.43 14.49
CA PHE A 211 -4.02 11.72 13.31
C PHE A 211 -4.91 12.95 13.52
N ALA A 212 -4.92 13.85 12.54
CA ALA A 212 -5.74 15.07 12.56
C ALA A 212 -6.20 15.41 11.14
N ASP A 213 -7.50 15.58 10.92
CA ASP A 213 -8.11 16.04 9.66
C ASP A 213 -7.55 15.38 8.38
N GLY A 214 -7.49 14.05 8.37
CA GLY A 214 -6.99 13.28 7.21
C GLY A 214 -5.47 13.32 7.05
N ARG A 215 -4.71 13.75 8.05
CA ARG A 215 -3.24 13.72 8.08
C ARG A 215 -2.73 12.89 9.24
N ALA A 216 -1.65 12.17 8.99
CA ALA A 216 -0.86 11.48 10.00
C ALA A 216 0.35 12.34 10.35
N TYR A 217 0.67 12.43 11.64
CA TYR A 217 1.78 13.21 12.19
C TYR A 217 2.69 12.28 12.95
N ALA A 218 3.99 12.33 12.66
CA ALA A 218 5.01 11.58 13.39
C ALA A 218 6.05 12.54 13.95
N PHE A 219 6.32 12.42 15.25
CA PHE A 219 7.39 13.12 15.95
C PHE A 219 8.31 12.09 16.58
N THR A 220 9.57 12.10 16.19
CA THR A 220 10.53 11.06 16.55
C THR A 220 11.75 11.70 17.20
N VAL A 221 12.14 11.16 18.36
CA VAL A 221 13.43 11.45 19.01
C VAL A 221 14.26 10.19 18.94
N SER A 222 15.47 10.29 18.42
CA SER A 222 16.36 9.12 18.34
C SER A 222 17.79 9.42 18.71
N GLU A 223 18.44 8.42 19.29
CA GLU A 223 19.85 8.44 19.65
C GLU A 223 20.75 8.04 18.48
N PRO A 224 22.06 8.34 18.56
CA PRO A 224 23.04 7.87 17.59
C PRO A 224 23.01 6.35 17.42
N THR A 225 23.31 5.89 16.20
CA THR A 225 23.27 4.49 15.80
C THR A 225 24.05 3.59 16.77
N GLY A 226 23.45 2.46 17.16
CA GLY A 226 24.05 1.48 18.08
C GLY A 226 23.67 1.66 19.56
N SER A 227 22.87 2.69 19.90
CA SER A 227 22.29 2.85 21.23
C SER A 227 20.87 2.30 21.29
N SER A 228 20.41 1.83 22.45
CA SER A 228 18.97 1.59 22.65
C SER A 228 18.28 2.87 23.12
N ALA A 229 17.00 3.02 22.80
CA ALA A 229 16.15 4.10 23.26
C ALA A 229 16.18 4.11 24.79
N THR A 230 16.55 5.25 25.35
CA THR A 230 16.66 5.38 26.80
C THR A 230 15.41 6.07 27.36
N THR A 231 15.24 6.03 28.68
CA THR A 231 14.25 6.86 29.36
C THR A 231 14.42 8.34 28.99
N ALA A 232 15.66 8.82 28.83
CA ALA A 232 15.94 10.20 28.42
C ALA A 232 15.45 10.51 27.00
N THR A 233 15.56 9.56 26.07
CA THR A 233 15.04 9.70 24.69
C THR A 233 13.53 9.88 24.69
N ARG A 234 12.83 9.08 25.51
CA ARG A 234 11.38 9.17 25.69
C ARG A 234 10.97 10.45 26.43
N ASP A 235 11.67 10.82 27.50
CA ASP A 235 11.39 12.04 28.26
C ASP A 235 11.58 13.29 27.39
N LEU A 236 12.60 13.29 26.52
CA LEU A 236 12.81 14.35 25.54
C LEU A 236 11.67 14.40 24.52
N LEU A 237 11.19 13.26 24.01
CA LEU A 237 10.01 13.23 23.13
C LEU A 237 8.79 13.82 23.84
N LEU A 238 8.48 13.40 25.06
CA LEU A 238 7.33 13.91 25.81
C LEU A 238 7.44 15.42 26.05
N ALA A 239 8.65 15.93 26.29
CA ALA A 239 8.90 17.36 26.38
C ALA A 239 8.65 18.09 25.05
N VAL A 240 9.08 17.53 23.91
CA VAL A 240 8.76 18.05 22.58
C VAL A 240 7.26 18.10 22.34
N LEU A 241 6.56 16.98 22.57
CA LEU A 241 5.11 16.87 22.37
C LEU A 241 4.32 17.84 23.24
N SER A 242 4.80 18.18 24.44
CA SER A 242 4.17 19.18 25.31
C SER A 242 4.15 20.61 24.71
N THR A 243 4.93 20.85 23.66
CA THR A 243 5.03 22.14 22.96
C THR A 243 4.41 22.14 21.57
N VAL A 244 3.92 20.98 21.11
CA VAL A 244 3.34 20.84 19.78
C VAL A 244 1.97 21.51 19.73
N GLN A 245 1.73 22.25 18.66
CA GLN A 245 0.40 22.70 18.25
C GLN A 245 0.15 22.23 16.82
N ILE A 246 -0.95 21.55 16.58
CA ILE A 246 -1.32 20.97 15.29
C ILE A 246 -2.38 21.87 14.65
N ASP A 247 -2.07 22.37 13.45
CA ASP A 247 -2.99 23.15 12.62
C ASP A 247 -2.96 22.57 11.19
N PRO A 248 -3.82 21.57 10.90
CA PRO A 248 -3.85 20.92 9.60
C PRO A 248 -4.21 21.91 8.47
N SER A 249 -4.92 23.00 8.79
CA SER A 249 -5.33 24.02 7.83
C SER A 249 -4.18 24.94 7.40
N ALA A 250 -3.13 25.05 8.23
CA ALA A 250 -1.91 25.77 7.90
C ALA A 250 -0.99 24.98 6.97
N ALA A 251 -1.17 23.66 6.85
CA ALA A 251 -0.46 22.88 5.84
C ALA A 251 -0.96 23.31 4.45
N PRO A 252 -0.05 23.50 3.47
CA PRO A 252 -0.50 23.67 2.10
C PRO A 252 -1.37 22.48 1.71
N PRO A 253 -2.47 22.71 0.95
CA PRO A 253 -3.21 21.61 0.37
C PRO A 253 -2.20 20.73 -0.36
N PRO A 254 -2.30 19.40 -0.23
CA PRO A 254 -1.34 18.51 -0.87
C PRO A 254 -1.23 18.93 -2.33
N ALA A 255 -0.03 19.29 -2.77
CA ALA A 255 0.21 19.39 -4.20
C ALA A 255 -0.30 18.07 -4.79
N PRO A 256 -1.03 18.06 -5.93
CA PRO A 256 -1.44 16.81 -6.55
C PRO A 256 -0.19 15.93 -6.71
N THR A 257 -0.04 14.98 -5.80
CA THR A 257 1.24 14.31 -5.51
C THR A 257 1.51 13.23 -6.51
N THR A 258 0.53 12.87 -7.34
CA THR A 258 0.78 12.00 -8.46
C THR A 258 1.36 12.86 -9.58
N PRO A 259 2.69 12.78 -9.82
CA PRO A 259 3.24 13.37 -11.03
C PRO A 259 2.46 12.78 -12.19
N LEU A 260 1.85 13.66 -12.99
CA LEU A 260 1.18 13.23 -14.20
C LEU A 260 2.15 12.33 -14.99
N PRO A 261 1.67 11.18 -15.50
CA PRO A 261 2.52 10.35 -16.33
C PRO A 261 3.09 11.21 -17.47
N PRO A 262 4.36 11.00 -17.86
CA PRO A 262 4.95 11.74 -18.96
C PRO A 262 4.06 11.63 -20.20
N ALA A 263 3.93 12.74 -20.93
CA ALA A 263 3.03 12.80 -22.08
C ALA A 263 3.37 11.72 -23.12
N MET A 264 2.35 10.99 -23.57
CA MET A 264 2.45 9.96 -24.61
C MET A 264 2.51 10.60 -25.99
N SER A 265 3.67 11.16 -26.33
CA SER A 265 3.81 12.01 -27.52
C SER A 265 4.32 11.27 -28.75
N THR A 266 5.12 10.21 -28.57
CA THR A 266 5.86 9.56 -29.67
C THR A 266 5.02 8.45 -30.28
N PRO A 267 4.63 8.52 -31.56
CA PRO A 267 3.80 7.49 -32.18
C PRO A 267 4.60 6.20 -32.41
N PHE A 268 3.91 5.07 -32.30
CA PHE A 268 4.42 3.74 -32.57
C PHE A 268 3.34 2.90 -33.27
N SER A 269 3.76 2.07 -34.23
CA SER A 269 2.89 1.14 -34.94
C SER A 269 3.55 -0.23 -34.97
N SER A 270 2.82 -1.25 -34.53
CA SER A 270 3.23 -2.65 -34.49
C SER A 270 2.43 -3.46 -35.51
N THR A 271 3.04 -3.77 -36.65
CA THR A 271 2.44 -4.68 -37.63
C THR A 271 2.51 -6.14 -37.18
N THR A 272 3.42 -6.48 -36.26
CA THR A 272 3.50 -7.83 -35.66
C THR A 272 2.26 -8.12 -34.81
N PHE A 273 1.85 -7.14 -33.98
CA PHE A 273 0.76 -7.32 -33.02
C PHE A 273 -0.51 -6.55 -33.37
N GLY A 274 -0.53 -5.80 -34.48
CA GLY A 274 -1.73 -5.13 -35.00
C GLY A 274 -2.30 -4.07 -34.08
N TYR A 275 -1.46 -3.13 -33.65
CA TYR A 275 -1.89 -1.96 -32.89
C TYR A 275 -1.01 -0.75 -33.20
N GLU A 276 -1.55 0.43 -32.93
CA GLU A 276 -0.83 1.68 -32.84
C GLU A 276 -0.97 2.24 -31.43
N ALA A 277 0.05 2.94 -30.93
CA ALA A 277 0.02 3.59 -29.62
C ALA A 277 0.97 4.78 -29.62
N ARG A 278 0.96 5.56 -28.55
CA ARG A 278 1.96 6.59 -28.29
C ARG A 278 2.66 6.31 -26.97
N TYR A 279 3.94 6.63 -26.90
CA TYR A 279 4.77 6.42 -25.71
C TYR A 279 5.58 7.69 -25.36
N PRO A 280 6.19 7.78 -24.18
CA PRO A 280 6.90 9.00 -23.76
C PRO A 280 8.06 9.36 -24.68
N SER A 281 8.28 10.66 -24.89
CA SER A 281 9.48 11.15 -25.57
C SER A 281 10.75 10.73 -24.81
N GLY A 282 11.76 10.24 -25.54
CA GLY A 282 13.05 9.83 -24.98
C GLY A 282 13.11 8.38 -24.46
N TRP A 283 12.01 7.63 -24.56
CA TRP A 283 12.06 6.18 -24.34
C TRP A 283 12.56 5.47 -25.60
N ARG A 284 13.33 4.40 -25.41
CA ARG A 284 13.73 3.48 -26.48
C ARG A 284 12.67 2.40 -26.68
N VAL A 285 12.61 1.87 -27.89
CA VAL A 285 11.67 0.81 -28.27
C VAL A 285 12.42 -0.40 -28.81
N ALA A 286 12.16 -1.56 -28.22
CA ALA A 286 12.57 -2.85 -28.77
C ALA A 286 11.32 -3.58 -29.30
N ARG A 287 11.29 -3.85 -30.60
CA ARG A 287 10.12 -4.44 -31.26
C ARG A 287 10.06 -5.95 -31.06
N GLY A 288 8.86 -6.44 -30.76
CA GLY A 288 8.53 -7.85 -30.78
C GLY A 288 8.54 -8.39 -32.20
N THR A 289 9.03 -9.62 -32.36
CA THR A 289 9.23 -10.25 -33.68
C THR A 289 8.28 -11.41 -33.95
N THR A 290 7.58 -11.94 -32.94
CA THR A 290 6.69 -13.08 -33.11
C THR A 290 5.53 -13.03 -32.10
N PRO A 291 4.28 -13.22 -32.53
CA PRO A 291 3.17 -13.48 -31.61
C PRO A 291 3.41 -14.75 -30.78
N GLY A 292 3.31 -14.65 -29.45
CA GLY A 292 3.39 -15.80 -28.55
C GLY A 292 2.06 -16.52 -28.40
N SER A 293 2.08 -17.79 -27.96
CA SER A 293 0.89 -18.45 -27.39
C SER A 293 0.58 -17.92 -25.99
N ALA A 294 -0.57 -18.29 -25.41
CA ALA A 294 -0.90 -17.96 -24.02
C ALA A 294 0.21 -18.37 -23.04
N VAL A 295 0.80 -19.56 -23.24
CA VAL A 295 1.89 -20.08 -22.39
C VAL A 295 3.20 -19.32 -22.63
N ASP A 296 3.53 -18.99 -23.88
CA ASP A 296 4.73 -18.21 -24.20
C ASP A 296 4.70 -16.82 -23.56
N LEU A 297 3.51 -16.22 -23.48
CA LEU A 297 3.30 -14.91 -22.86
C LEU A 297 3.30 -14.99 -21.33
N ALA A 298 2.79 -16.09 -20.75
CA ALA A 298 2.61 -16.25 -19.31
C ALA A 298 3.91 -16.40 -18.52
N LEU A 299 4.93 -17.05 -19.09
CA LEU A 299 6.16 -17.35 -18.33
C LEU A 299 7.05 -16.13 -18.09
N GLY A 300 6.67 -14.96 -18.62
CA GLY A 300 7.52 -13.78 -18.70
C GLY A 300 8.80 -14.08 -19.51
N GLU A 301 9.51 -13.07 -19.94
CA GLU A 301 10.86 -13.27 -20.47
C GLU A 301 11.82 -13.50 -19.29
N PRO A 302 12.47 -14.67 -19.11
CA PRO A 302 13.71 -14.73 -18.36
C PRO A 302 14.80 -14.13 -19.26
N VAL A 303 14.82 -12.80 -19.37
CA VAL A 303 15.99 -12.04 -19.84
C VAL A 303 16.45 -12.35 -21.29
N GLY A 304 15.51 -12.57 -22.22
CA GLY A 304 15.78 -12.74 -23.65
C GLY A 304 15.39 -11.52 -24.50
N PRO A 305 15.82 -11.45 -25.77
CA PRO A 305 15.45 -10.37 -26.68
C PRO A 305 13.95 -10.41 -26.93
N ALA A 306 13.28 -9.24 -26.78
CA ALA A 306 11.89 -8.90 -27.11
C ALA A 306 11.26 -9.79 -28.20
N ARG A 307 10.93 -11.04 -27.90
CA ARG A 307 10.46 -11.96 -28.94
C ARG A 307 8.97 -11.80 -29.08
N PHE A 308 8.29 -11.80 -27.95
CA PHE A 308 6.84 -11.84 -27.85
C PHE A 308 6.20 -10.51 -27.46
N TRP A 309 7.00 -9.46 -27.23
CA TRP A 309 6.52 -8.17 -26.73
C TRP A 309 7.21 -7.03 -27.44
N ASP A 310 6.49 -5.94 -27.70
CA ASP A 310 7.11 -4.64 -27.88
C ASP A 310 7.43 -4.05 -26.51
N HIS A 311 8.68 -3.61 -26.32
CA HIS A 311 9.15 -3.00 -25.09
C HIS A 311 9.36 -1.50 -25.31
N PHE A 312 8.84 -0.69 -24.40
CA PHE A 312 9.11 0.74 -24.31
C PHE A 312 9.74 0.99 -22.95
N GLU A 313 10.94 1.58 -22.92
CA GLU A 313 11.66 1.81 -21.67
C GLU A 313 12.50 3.10 -21.74
N PRO A 314 12.78 3.77 -20.61
CA PRO A 314 13.69 4.91 -20.57
C PRO A 314 15.08 4.55 -21.11
N ASP A 315 15.79 5.54 -21.65
CA ASP A 315 17.15 5.33 -22.19
C ASP A 315 18.19 4.96 -21.12
N GLN A 316 17.90 5.25 -19.85
CA GLN A 316 18.78 4.97 -18.70
C GLN A 316 18.76 3.48 -18.28
N ALA A 317 19.84 3.04 -17.62
CA ALA A 317 20.11 1.63 -17.32
C ALA A 317 19.03 0.95 -16.46
N THR A 318 18.70 -0.29 -16.83
CA THR A 318 17.79 -1.23 -16.13
C THR A 318 18.32 -1.65 -14.75
N PRO A 319 17.45 -1.92 -13.75
CA PRO A 319 15.99 -2.06 -13.85
C PRO A 319 15.23 -0.75 -13.60
N GLY A 320 14.42 -0.33 -14.58
CA GLY A 320 13.52 0.81 -14.49
C GLY A 320 12.11 0.48 -15.01
N PRO A 321 11.20 1.46 -15.05
CA PRO A 321 9.83 1.27 -15.53
C PRO A 321 9.82 0.88 -17.00
N ARG A 322 8.91 -0.01 -17.40
CA ARG A 322 8.73 -0.45 -18.78
C ARG A 322 7.25 -0.53 -19.09
N LEU A 323 6.90 -0.18 -20.33
CA LEU A 323 5.63 -0.57 -20.92
C LEU A 323 5.90 -1.74 -21.87
N LEU A 324 5.02 -2.73 -21.83
CA LEU A 324 5.04 -3.90 -22.68
C LEU A 324 3.70 -3.97 -23.41
N ALA A 325 3.73 -4.36 -24.68
CA ALA A 325 2.52 -4.59 -25.44
C ALA A 325 2.68 -5.80 -26.37
N THR A 326 1.64 -6.61 -26.46
CA THR A 326 1.59 -7.76 -27.34
C THR A 326 0.16 -8.05 -27.78
N SER A 327 0.02 -8.94 -28.76
CA SER A 327 -1.27 -9.53 -29.07
C SER A 327 -1.12 -10.95 -29.62
N THR A 328 -2.16 -11.76 -29.43
CA THR A 328 -2.20 -13.11 -29.99
C THR A 328 -3.61 -13.55 -30.36
N ALA A 329 -3.70 -14.41 -31.37
CA ALA A 329 -4.98 -14.93 -31.83
C ALA A 329 -5.54 -15.95 -30.84
N ILE A 330 -6.84 -15.88 -30.58
CA ILE A 330 -7.58 -16.92 -29.88
C ILE A 330 -7.85 -18.04 -30.88
N ALA A 331 -7.44 -19.26 -30.55
CA ALA A 331 -7.65 -20.42 -31.41
C ALA A 331 -9.15 -20.68 -31.63
N ALA A 332 -9.51 -21.18 -32.81
CA ALA A 332 -10.89 -21.52 -33.11
C ALA A 332 -11.42 -22.56 -32.10
N GLY A 333 -12.58 -22.28 -31.51
CA GLY A 333 -13.19 -23.11 -30.47
C GLY A 333 -12.73 -22.80 -29.04
N THR A 334 -11.73 -21.94 -28.86
CA THR A 334 -11.32 -21.42 -27.54
C THR A 334 -12.15 -20.19 -27.20
N THR A 335 -12.78 -20.17 -26.02
CA THR A 335 -13.47 -18.97 -25.52
C THR A 335 -12.45 -17.98 -24.95
N GLU A 336 -12.83 -16.71 -24.83
CA GLU A 336 -12.00 -15.70 -24.19
C GLU A 336 -11.63 -16.06 -22.74
N ASP A 337 -12.59 -16.55 -21.95
CA ASP A 337 -12.34 -17.02 -20.58
C ASP A 337 -11.31 -18.15 -20.54
N ALA A 338 -11.48 -19.16 -21.42
CA ALA A 338 -10.55 -20.28 -21.49
C ALA A 338 -9.14 -19.85 -21.92
N TRP A 339 -9.04 -18.84 -22.78
CA TRP A 339 -7.76 -18.27 -23.17
C TRP A 339 -7.09 -17.55 -22.00
N ILE A 340 -7.84 -16.69 -21.29
CA ILE A 340 -7.32 -15.92 -20.14
C ILE A 340 -6.90 -16.87 -19.01
N GLU A 341 -7.69 -17.89 -18.71
CA GLU A 341 -7.34 -18.93 -17.72
C GLU A 341 -6.01 -19.60 -18.08
N ALA A 342 -5.83 -20.01 -19.35
CA ALA A 342 -4.58 -20.61 -19.82
C ALA A 342 -3.37 -19.66 -19.75
N TYR A 343 -3.60 -18.36 -19.92
CA TYR A 343 -2.58 -17.32 -19.79
C TYR A 343 -2.22 -17.02 -18.31
N GLN A 344 -3.19 -17.05 -17.40
CA GLN A 344 -2.96 -16.77 -15.98
C GLN A 344 -2.37 -17.97 -15.23
N GLU A 345 -2.72 -19.21 -15.59
CA GLU A 345 -2.33 -20.41 -14.83
C GLU A 345 -0.82 -20.52 -14.57
N PRO A 346 0.08 -20.36 -15.56
CA PRO A 346 1.52 -20.41 -15.29
C PRO A 346 2.00 -19.28 -14.37
N GLN A 347 1.40 -18.10 -14.48
CA GLN A 347 1.72 -16.95 -13.62
C GLN A 347 1.26 -17.17 -12.19
N ILE A 348 0.06 -17.74 -11.99
CA ILE A 348 -0.46 -18.13 -10.68
C ILE A 348 0.45 -19.18 -10.04
N GLN A 349 0.93 -20.16 -10.82
CA GLN A 349 1.87 -21.17 -10.32
C GLN A 349 3.21 -20.56 -9.90
N GLN A 350 3.69 -19.52 -10.60
CA GLN A 350 4.97 -18.87 -10.34
C GLN A 350 4.91 -17.82 -9.21
N ALA A 351 3.93 -16.93 -9.25
CA ALA A 351 3.82 -15.75 -8.37
C ALA A 351 2.74 -15.90 -7.29
N GLY A 352 1.83 -16.86 -7.43
CA GLY A 352 0.69 -17.06 -6.53
C GLY A 352 -0.54 -16.24 -6.92
N ALA A 353 -1.72 -16.73 -6.51
CA ALA A 353 -3.02 -16.10 -6.81
C ALA A 353 -3.20 -14.71 -6.18
N ALA A 354 -2.38 -14.34 -5.19
CA ALA A 354 -2.38 -12.99 -4.64
C ALA A 354 -1.82 -11.96 -5.63
N CYS A 355 -0.89 -12.36 -6.49
CA CYS A 355 -0.29 -11.50 -7.51
C CYS A 355 -1.08 -11.49 -8.82
N ILE A 356 -1.87 -12.53 -9.08
CA ILE A 356 -2.64 -12.72 -10.30
C ILE A 356 -4.11 -12.91 -9.90
N PRO A 357 -4.86 -11.82 -9.68
CA PRO A 357 -6.23 -11.89 -9.22
C PRO A 357 -7.14 -12.50 -10.28
N ALA A 358 -8.22 -13.14 -9.80
CA ALA A 358 -9.23 -13.73 -10.67
C ALA A 358 -9.87 -12.68 -11.57
N ARG A 359 -10.16 -13.04 -12.83
CA ARG A 359 -10.75 -12.13 -13.83
C ARG A 359 -11.98 -11.35 -13.33
N ALA A 360 -12.81 -11.98 -12.51
CA ALA A 360 -14.02 -11.37 -11.96
C ALA A 360 -13.75 -10.16 -11.03
N THR A 361 -12.52 -9.98 -10.55
CA THR A 361 -12.13 -8.84 -9.69
C THR A 361 -11.37 -7.76 -10.45
N TRP A 362 -11.17 -7.92 -11.76
CA TRP A 362 -10.51 -6.90 -12.58
C TRP A 362 -11.41 -5.67 -12.69
N GLN A 363 -10.79 -4.50 -12.70
CA GLN A 363 -11.52 -3.26 -12.89
C GLN A 363 -11.81 -3.06 -14.38
N PRO A 364 -12.99 -2.57 -14.77
CA PRO A 364 -13.27 -2.32 -16.18
C PRO A 364 -12.40 -1.17 -16.71
N VAL A 365 -11.89 -1.32 -17.93
CA VAL A 365 -11.15 -0.27 -18.64
C VAL A 365 -11.61 -0.21 -20.10
N THR A 366 -11.44 0.94 -20.76
CA THR A 366 -11.74 1.10 -22.20
C THR A 366 -10.44 1.23 -22.98
N ILE A 367 -10.26 0.42 -24.01
CA ILE A 367 -9.10 0.45 -24.91
C ILE A 367 -9.63 0.51 -26.35
N ASP A 368 -9.35 1.61 -27.06
CA ASP A 368 -9.88 1.86 -28.42
C ASP A 368 -11.41 1.66 -28.53
N GLY A 369 -12.16 2.17 -27.54
CA GLY A 369 -13.61 2.03 -27.46
C GLY A 369 -14.11 0.62 -27.11
N ARG A 370 -13.24 -0.32 -26.78
CA ARG A 370 -13.57 -1.70 -26.38
C ARG A 370 -13.43 -1.87 -24.87
N THR A 371 -14.40 -2.56 -24.26
CA THR A 371 -14.32 -2.93 -22.84
C THR A 371 -13.26 -4.02 -22.65
N GLY A 372 -12.31 -3.77 -21.77
CA GLY A 372 -11.34 -4.73 -21.25
C GLY A 372 -11.37 -4.77 -19.73
N GLY A 373 -10.39 -5.44 -19.15
CA GLY A 373 -10.13 -5.41 -17.70
C GLY A 373 -8.70 -5.01 -17.39
N ILE A 374 -8.51 -4.32 -16.27
CA ILE A 374 -7.21 -3.92 -15.72
C ILE A 374 -7.07 -4.46 -14.30
N TYR A 375 -5.89 -4.93 -13.95
CA TYR A 375 -5.57 -5.38 -12.59
C TYR A 375 -4.13 -5.02 -12.21
N VAL A 376 -3.88 -4.95 -10.90
CA VAL A 376 -2.55 -4.73 -10.33
C VAL A 376 -2.04 -6.07 -9.83
N GLY A 377 -0.86 -6.47 -10.31
CA GLY A 377 -0.13 -7.62 -9.81
C GLY A 377 1.06 -7.23 -8.95
N CYS A 378 1.85 -8.22 -8.53
CA CYS A 378 3.06 -7.97 -7.75
C CYS A 378 4.16 -7.40 -8.65
N GLY A 379 4.39 -6.09 -8.58
CA GLY A 379 5.42 -5.41 -9.39
C GLY A 379 4.99 -4.97 -10.79
N PHE A 380 3.71 -5.14 -11.15
CA PHE A 380 3.18 -4.74 -12.46
C PHE A 380 1.70 -4.34 -12.43
N VAL A 381 1.25 -3.64 -13.48
CA VAL A 381 -0.17 -3.42 -13.79
C VAL A 381 -0.40 -3.95 -15.19
N GLU A 382 -1.53 -4.62 -15.42
CA GLU A 382 -1.84 -5.22 -16.71
C GLU A 382 -3.28 -4.95 -17.13
N ALA A 383 -3.45 -4.61 -18.41
CA ALA A 383 -4.74 -4.38 -19.04
C ALA A 383 -4.89 -5.33 -20.24
N ILE A 384 -6.05 -6.00 -20.31
CA ILE A 384 -6.35 -7.00 -21.34
C ILE A 384 -7.68 -6.66 -22.01
N THR A 385 -7.72 -6.74 -23.34
CA THR A 385 -8.95 -6.61 -24.14
C THR A 385 -8.95 -7.57 -25.33
N VAL A 386 -10.13 -7.88 -25.86
CA VAL A 386 -10.29 -8.80 -27.00
C VAL A 386 -11.03 -8.14 -28.14
N VAL A 387 -10.45 -8.23 -29.35
CA VAL A 387 -11.02 -7.70 -30.59
C VAL A 387 -10.87 -8.74 -31.69
N ASN A 388 -11.97 -9.10 -32.36
CA ASN A 388 -11.98 -10.02 -33.51
C ASN A 388 -11.18 -11.32 -33.27
N SER A 389 -11.43 -11.99 -32.14
CA SER A 389 -10.72 -13.22 -31.72
C SER A 389 -9.21 -13.04 -31.55
N ARG A 390 -8.77 -11.85 -31.13
CA ARG A 390 -7.38 -11.56 -30.77
C ARG A 390 -7.34 -10.87 -29.41
N VAL A 391 -6.50 -11.37 -28.52
CA VAL A 391 -6.24 -10.77 -27.22
C VAL A 391 -5.11 -9.77 -27.37
N TYR A 392 -5.30 -8.59 -26.79
CA TYR A 392 -4.28 -7.56 -26.65
C TYR A 392 -3.95 -7.42 -25.17
N ILE A 393 -2.66 -7.41 -24.85
CA ILE A 393 -2.16 -7.31 -23.48
C ILE A 393 -1.20 -6.13 -23.42
N PHE A 394 -1.46 -5.24 -22.47
CA PHE A 394 -0.63 -4.08 -22.17
C PHE A 394 -0.21 -4.15 -20.71
N THR A 395 1.10 -4.10 -20.46
CA THR A 395 1.64 -4.29 -19.11
C THR A 395 2.58 -3.14 -18.77
N TYR A 396 2.40 -2.52 -17.62
CA TYR A 396 3.43 -1.68 -17.01
C TYR A 396 4.19 -2.52 -15.98
N LEU A 397 5.50 -2.60 -16.10
CA LEU A 397 6.37 -3.35 -15.19
C LEU A 397 7.37 -2.40 -14.53
N ASN A 398 7.51 -2.47 -13.21
CA ASN A 398 8.61 -1.80 -12.52
C ASN A 398 9.04 -2.63 -11.30
N SER A 399 9.86 -3.65 -11.54
CA SER A 399 10.24 -4.64 -10.52
C SER A 399 11.08 -4.08 -9.36
N SER A 400 11.58 -2.85 -9.45
CA SER A 400 12.31 -2.17 -8.38
C SER A 400 11.46 -1.20 -7.57
N ALA A 401 10.23 -0.92 -8.01
CA ALA A 401 9.33 -0.03 -7.30
C ALA A 401 8.59 -0.75 -6.16
N ALA A 402 8.32 -0.01 -5.09
CA ALA A 402 7.40 -0.45 -4.05
C ALA A 402 6.00 -0.69 -4.65
N GLN A 403 5.25 -1.65 -4.08
CA GLN A 403 3.93 -2.03 -4.60
C GLN A 403 2.95 -0.84 -4.68
N SER A 404 2.99 0.07 -3.72
CA SER A 404 2.17 1.30 -3.73
C SER A 404 2.46 2.22 -4.93
N VAL A 405 3.71 2.24 -5.41
CA VAL A 405 4.10 3.00 -6.61
C VAL A 405 3.59 2.32 -7.88
N ILE A 406 3.51 0.99 -7.90
CA ILE A 406 2.89 0.24 -9.00
C ILE A 406 1.40 0.55 -9.08
N GLU A 407 0.70 0.47 -7.95
CA GLU A 407 -0.75 0.69 -7.85
C GLU A 407 -1.17 2.09 -8.29
N THR A 408 -0.36 3.10 -7.99
CA THR A 408 -0.65 4.50 -8.32
C THR A 408 0.00 4.89 -9.64
N THR A 409 1.31 5.15 -9.63
CA THR A 409 2.06 5.64 -10.80
C THR A 409 2.06 4.63 -11.94
N GLY A 410 2.22 3.34 -11.64
CA GLY A 410 2.23 2.30 -12.68
C GLY A 410 0.89 2.18 -13.39
N ARG A 411 -0.20 2.26 -12.64
CA ARG A 411 -1.55 2.27 -13.20
C ARG A 411 -1.80 3.48 -14.07
N GLN A 412 -1.50 4.69 -13.57
CA GLN A 412 -1.66 5.92 -14.36
C GLN A 412 -0.84 5.89 -15.65
N MET A 413 0.37 5.33 -15.58
CA MET A 413 1.24 5.18 -16.74
C MET A 413 0.63 4.23 -17.78
N LEU A 414 0.10 3.09 -17.34
CA LEU A 414 -0.56 2.14 -18.23
C LEU A 414 -1.86 2.71 -18.82
N GLU A 415 -2.69 3.37 -18.00
CA GLU A 415 -3.93 4.00 -18.44
C GLU A 415 -3.66 5.11 -19.48
N ALA A 416 -2.64 5.94 -19.27
CA ALA A 416 -2.20 6.92 -20.24
C ALA A 416 -1.72 6.27 -21.56
N PHE A 417 -1.06 5.12 -21.48
CA PHE A 417 -0.57 4.40 -22.65
C PHE A 417 -1.73 3.81 -23.46
N ILE A 418 -2.63 3.05 -22.83
CA ILE A 418 -3.78 2.42 -23.50
C ILE A 418 -4.82 3.44 -23.97
N ALA A 419 -4.90 4.63 -23.36
CA ALA A 419 -5.74 5.73 -23.86
C ALA A 419 -5.30 6.24 -25.25
N THR A 420 -4.07 5.94 -25.66
CA THR A 420 -3.55 6.29 -27.00
C THR A 420 -3.58 5.14 -27.98
N ALA A 421 -3.98 3.94 -27.51
CA ALA A 421 -3.93 2.74 -28.31
C ALA A 421 -5.08 2.71 -29.34
N SER A 422 -4.76 2.27 -30.56
CA SER A 422 -5.71 1.91 -31.61
C SER A 422 -5.46 0.46 -32.02
N LEU A 423 -6.50 -0.37 -31.94
CA LEU A 423 -6.42 -1.82 -32.14
C LEU A 423 -6.80 -2.16 -33.58
N GLN A 424 -5.82 -2.61 -34.35
CA GLN A 424 -5.93 -2.81 -35.81
C GLN A 424 -5.57 -4.27 -36.15
N PRO A 425 -6.45 -5.25 -35.84
CA PRO A 425 -6.17 -6.67 -36.07
C PRO A 425 -5.89 -6.99 -37.54
N GLU A 426 -6.36 -6.17 -38.47
CA GLU A 426 -6.11 -6.25 -39.91
C GLU A 426 -4.66 -5.93 -40.32
N LEU A 427 -3.89 -5.22 -39.49
CA LEU A 427 -2.48 -4.94 -39.74
C LEU A 427 -1.59 -6.17 -39.53
N VAL A 428 -2.07 -7.17 -38.78
CA VAL A 428 -1.30 -8.39 -38.52
C VAL A 428 -1.09 -9.11 -39.84
N ALA A 429 0.17 -9.27 -40.24
CA ALA A 429 0.51 -9.98 -41.46
C ALA A 429 -0.15 -11.37 -41.45
N LYS A 430 -1.04 -11.61 -42.42
CA LYS A 430 -1.63 -12.93 -42.60
C LYS A 430 -0.48 -13.92 -42.84
N PRO A 431 -0.44 -15.07 -42.15
CA PRO A 431 0.53 -16.09 -42.49
C PRO A 431 0.37 -16.40 -43.98
N SER A 432 1.47 -16.29 -44.74
CA SER A 432 1.47 -16.68 -46.16
C SER A 432 0.86 -18.07 -46.25
N PRO A 433 -0.13 -18.30 -47.14
CA PRO A 433 -0.71 -19.63 -47.29
C PRO A 433 0.44 -20.60 -47.54
N ALA A 434 0.55 -21.62 -46.66
CA ALA A 434 1.55 -22.65 -46.83
C ALA A 434 1.39 -23.20 -48.25
N SER A 435 2.44 -23.11 -49.06
CA SER A 435 2.46 -23.68 -50.40
C SER A 435 2.27 -25.19 -50.25
N SER A 436 1.04 -25.63 -50.52
CA SER A 436 0.56 -27.00 -50.42
C SER A 436 1.13 -27.89 -51.51
#